data_AF-U2QVW4-F1
#
_entry.id   AF-U2QVW4-F1
#
_cell.length_a   1.000
_cell.length_b   1.000
_cell.length_c   1.000
_cell.angle_alpha   90.00
_cell.angle_beta   90.00
_cell.angle_gamma   90.00
#
_symmetry.space_group_name_H-M   'P 1'
#
loop_
_entity.id
_entity.type
_entity.pdbx_description
1 polymer ?
#
loop_
_entity_poly.entity_id
_entity_poly.type
_entity_poly.pdbx_seq_one_letter_code
_entity_poly.pdbx_strand_id
1 'polypeptide(L)'
;GEYADSRGSRQGSPLEPSSWPTTNPKVAISYAFTGHTYHGYLYNRSHSIGDSLLGAKSYTSENNFTTGTRPQNVGADQDGGMRYAEETAEAYWASNPNTSDTIKYETTPLYYHSETIPRGSIVDIKSSDGQINTAVAVINSAEGIKINYNTGNNNAKPIKSTSRRSSQATRTTSSHGYGSSTGSANHKTNATARSTTHSGTKSGQWTVAAAGMVYVSDSHKYYSQVTNPDNYTYESESAAQSSGATRASRGNQYARP
;
A
#
# COMPACT_ATOMS: atom_id res chain seq x y z
N GLY A 1 7.36 -15.63 -19.16
CA GLY A 1 8.27 -15.77 -17.99
C GLY A 1 7.66 -14.96 -16.88
N GLU A 2 7.63 -15.46 -15.65
CA GLU A 2 6.69 -14.99 -14.60
C GLU A 2 6.64 -13.46 -14.42
N TYR A 3 7.78 -12.75 -14.52
CA TYR A 3 7.81 -11.28 -14.48
C TYR A 3 7.00 -10.62 -15.62
N ALA A 4 7.15 -11.10 -16.86
CA ALA A 4 6.40 -10.57 -18.01
C ALA A 4 4.90 -10.90 -17.90
N ASP A 5 4.59 -12.14 -17.52
CA ASP A 5 3.22 -12.68 -17.49
C ASP A 5 2.37 -12.02 -16.40
N SER A 6 3.02 -11.51 -15.37
CA SER A 6 2.35 -11.00 -14.20
C SER A 6 2.01 -9.50 -14.33
N ARG A 7 2.53 -8.77 -15.32
CA ARG A 7 2.31 -7.32 -15.51
C ARG A 7 0.83 -6.92 -15.57
N GLY A 8 0.52 -5.73 -15.02
CA GLY A 8 -0.78 -5.07 -15.17
C GLY A 8 -1.91 -5.60 -14.28
N SER A 9 -1.75 -6.75 -13.63
CA SER A 9 -2.74 -7.26 -12.67
C SER A 9 -2.11 -8.12 -11.58
N ARG A 10 -2.94 -8.42 -10.58
CA ARG A 10 -2.59 -9.31 -9.48
C ARG A 10 -2.90 -10.75 -9.89
N GLN A 11 -1.98 -11.68 -9.64
CA GLN A 11 -2.10 -13.06 -10.15
C GLN A 11 -2.80 -14.04 -9.20
N GLY A 12 -3.23 -13.61 -8.00
CA GLY A 12 -3.88 -14.48 -7.03
C GLY A 12 -4.27 -13.81 -5.72
N SER A 13 -4.67 -14.61 -4.73
CA SER A 13 -5.05 -14.18 -3.37
C SER A 13 -3.99 -14.61 -2.36
N PRO A 14 -3.61 -13.77 -1.39
CA PRO A 14 -2.48 -14.08 -0.53
C PRO A 14 -2.91 -15.09 0.54
N LEU A 15 -2.02 -16.02 0.88
CA LEU A 15 -2.26 -17.03 1.89
C LEU A 15 -1.81 -16.53 3.27
N GLU A 16 -2.50 -16.97 4.32
CA GLU A 16 -2.04 -16.70 5.68
C GLU A 16 -0.80 -17.53 5.97
N PRO A 17 0.30 -16.94 6.45
CA PRO A 17 1.44 -17.71 6.93
C PRO A 17 1.05 -18.48 8.20
N SER A 18 1.78 -19.55 8.51
CA SER A 18 1.56 -20.38 9.70
C SER A 18 1.45 -19.62 11.02
N SER A 19 2.11 -18.45 11.10
CA SER A 19 2.15 -17.59 12.29
C SER A 19 1.38 -16.28 12.10
N TRP A 20 0.24 -16.36 11.40
CA TRP A 20 -0.69 -15.24 11.27
C TRP A 20 -1.38 -14.95 12.61
N PRO A 21 -1.42 -13.68 13.08
CA PRO A 21 -1.98 -13.36 14.38
C PRO A 21 -3.50 -13.47 14.37
N THR A 22 -4.08 -13.93 15.50
CA THR A 22 -5.53 -14.04 15.69
C THR A 22 -6.26 -12.69 15.53
N THR A 23 -5.56 -11.59 15.81
CA THR A 23 -6.09 -10.23 15.59
C THR A 23 -5.13 -9.41 14.73
N ASN A 24 -5.68 -8.69 13.75
CA ASN A 24 -4.94 -7.73 12.94
C ASN A 24 -5.71 -6.40 12.93
N PRO A 25 -5.37 -5.46 13.84
CA PRO A 25 -6.09 -4.21 13.95
C PRO A 25 -5.80 -3.28 12.77
N LYS A 26 -6.76 -2.40 12.44
CA LYS A 26 -6.46 -1.19 11.69
C LYS A 26 -5.82 -0.18 12.64
N VAL A 27 -4.72 0.44 12.24
CA VAL A 27 -3.89 1.35 13.03
C VAL A 27 -3.63 2.64 12.26
N ALA A 28 -3.20 3.67 12.99
CA ALA A 28 -2.55 4.85 12.42
C ALA A 28 -1.06 4.79 12.79
N ILE A 29 -0.16 4.81 11.80
CA ILE A 29 1.29 4.83 12.01
C ILE A 29 1.81 6.15 11.44
N SER A 30 2.26 7.05 12.31
CA SER A 30 2.92 8.28 11.89
C SER A 30 4.41 8.04 11.78
N TYR A 31 4.98 8.34 10.62
CA TYR A 31 6.40 8.17 10.36
C TYR A 31 7.12 9.52 10.50
N ALA A 32 8.03 9.64 11.46
CA ALA A 32 8.69 10.91 11.73
C ALA A 32 9.53 11.41 10.54
N PHE A 33 10.16 10.49 9.79
CA PHE A 33 11.06 10.83 8.69
C PHE A 33 10.32 11.40 7.47
N THR A 34 9.17 10.82 7.11
CA THR A 34 8.40 11.24 5.92
C THR A 34 7.28 12.22 6.26
N GLY A 35 6.91 12.35 7.54
CA GLY A 35 5.75 13.14 7.98
C GLY A 35 4.40 12.52 7.60
N HIS A 36 4.39 11.36 6.94
CA HIS A 36 3.18 10.66 6.51
C HIS A 36 2.56 9.85 7.65
N THR A 37 1.23 9.77 7.66
CA THR A 37 0.48 8.87 8.56
C THR A 37 -0.26 7.82 7.76
N TYR A 38 0.17 6.56 7.90
CA TYR A 38 -0.54 5.42 7.34
C TYR A 38 -1.80 5.09 8.14
N HIS A 39 -2.92 4.82 7.45
CA HIS A 39 -4.16 4.29 8.03
C HIS A 39 -4.54 2.96 7.40
N GLY A 40 -4.54 1.87 8.18
CA GLY A 40 -4.94 0.55 7.68
C GLY A 40 -4.45 -0.60 8.56
N TYR A 41 -4.53 -1.83 8.06
CA TYR A 41 -4.12 -3.02 8.83
C TYR A 41 -2.63 -3.00 9.17
N LEU A 42 -2.28 -3.34 10.42
CA LEU A 42 -0.90 -3.41 10.88
C LEU A 42 -0.09 -4.46 10.11
N TYR A 43 -0.64 -5.67 9.98
CA TYR A 43 0.04 -6.79 9.34
C TYR A 43 -0.43 -7.01 7.90
N ASN A 44 0.51 -7.42 7.05
CA ASN A 44 0.31 -7.88 5.69
C ASN A 44 0.79 -9.33 5.59
N ARG A 45 0.13 -10.10 4.71
CA ARG A 45 0.66 -11.37 4.21
C ARG A 45 1.79 -10.99 3.25
N SER A 46 2.97 -10.75 3.81
CA SER A 46 4.10 -10.21 3.06
C SER A 46 4.75 -11.33 2.26
N HIS A 47 4.93 -11.15 0.96
CA HIS A 47 5.64 -12.14 0.15
C HIS A 47 7.12 -12.18 0.54
N SER A 48 7.72 -13.37 0.48
CA SER A 48 9.17 -13.53 0.41
C SER A 48 9.64 -13.27 -1.03
N ILE A 49 8.96 -13.85 -2.02
CA ILE A 49 9.14 -13.53 -3.45
C ILE A 49 7.83 -12.97 -4.00
N GLY A 50 7.85 -11.72 -4.41
CA GLY A 50 6.67 -10.97 -4.84
C GLY A 50 5.97 -11.56 -6.07
N ASP A 51 4.67 -11.28 -6.17
CA ASP A 51 3.83 -11.53 -7.35
C ASP A 51 4.45 -10.97 -8.64
N SER A 52 5.19 -9.86 -8.53
CA SER A 52 5.86 -9.30 -9.68
C SER A 52 7.01 -10.13 -10.22
N LEU A 53 7.66 -10.93 -9.39
CA LEU A 53 8.81 -11.73 -9.77
C LEU A 53 8.40 -13.19 -10.05
N LEU A 54 7.44 -13.71 -9.28
CA LEU A 54 7.07 -15.13 -9.28
C LEU A 54 5.66 -15.39 -9.84
N GLY A 55 4.90 -14.34 -10.21
CA GLY A 55 3.59 -14.47 -10.85
C GLY A 55 2.60 -15.27 -10.02
N ALA A 56 1.79 -16.10 -10.68
CA ALA A 56 0.78 -16.92 -10.02
C ALA A 56 1.39 -17.89 -8.97
N LYS A 57 2.64 -18.33 -9.17
CA LYS A 57 3.34 -19.22 -8.23
C LYS A 57 3.62 -18.55 -6.88
N SER A 58 3.61 -17.21 -6.81
CA SER A 58 3.73 -16.50 -5.52
C SER A 58 2.60 -16.83 -4.54
N TYR A 59 1.47 -17.36 -5.04
CA TYR A 59 0.26 -17.64 -4.27
C TYR A 59 0.02 -19.11 -3.98
N THR A 60 0.89 -20.02 -4.44
CA THR A 60 0.65 -21.48 -4.34
C THR A 60 1.16 -22.10 -3.04
N SER A 61 1.86 -21.34 -2.19
CA SER A 61 2.39 -21.84 -0.92
C SER A 61 2.34 -20.76 0.16
N GLU A 62 1.83 -21.12 1.34
CA GLU A 62 1.90 -20.28 2.54
C GLU A 62 3.34 -19.97 2.98
N ASN A 63 4.30 -20.82 2.60
CA ASN A 63 5.73 -20.63 2.91
C ASN A 63 6.35 -19.46 2.13
N ASN A 64 5.68 -18.96 1.08
CA ASN A 64 6.09 -17.73 0.40
C ASN A 64 5.57 -16.48 1.14
N PHE A 65 4.90 -16.63 2.28
CA PHE A 65 4.39 -15.52 3.07
C PHE A 65 4.99 -15.48 4.47
N THR A 66 5.15 -14.28 5.00
CA THR A 66 5.45 -14.04 6.42
C THR A 66 4.47 -13.02 6.99
N THR A 67 4.30 -13.02 8.32
CA THR A 67 3.55 -11.96 9.03
C THR A 67 4.43 -10.70 9.07
N GLY A 68 4.37 -9.90 8.01
CA GLY A 68 5.09 -8.65 7.88
C GLY A 68 4.24 -7.47 8.32
N THR A 69 4.82 -6.46 8.95
CA THR A 69 4.14 -5.17 9.14
C THR A 69 3.93 -4.47 7.80
N ARG A 70 2.99 -3.52 7.72
CA ARG A 70 2.82 -2.68 6.52
C ARG A 70 4.13 -2.02 6.04
N PRO A 71 4.90 -1.32 6.89
CA PRO A 71 6.19 -0.75 6.48
C PRO A 71 7.26 -1.79 6.15
N GLN A 72 7.24 -2.99 6.74
CA GLN A 72 8.12 -4.07 6.29
C GLN A 72 7.82 -4.48 4.85
N ASN A 73 6.55 -4.56 4.47
CA ASN A 73 6.13 -4.98 3.14
C ASN A 73 6.43 -3.91 2.08
N VAL A 74 6.12 -2.63 2.35
CA VAL A 74 6.20 -1.57 1.33
C VAL A 74 6.88 -0.27 1.77
N GLY A 75 7.41 -0.17 2.99
CA GLY A 75 7.99 1.07 3.50
C GLY A 75 6.95 2.06 4.07
N ALA A 76 7.46 3.17 4.60
CA ALA A 76 6.66 4.21 5.25
C ALA A 76 5.78 5.00 4.26
N ASP A 77 6.24 5.10 3.02
CA ASP A 77 5.70 5.90 1.93
C ASP A 77 5.36 5.05 0.68
N GLN A 78 5.59 3.73 0.67
CA GLN A 78 5.52 2.86 -0.51
C GLN A 78 6.81 2.80 -1.35
N ASP A 79 7.92 3.36 -0.85
CA ASP A 79 9.24 3.32 -1.47
C ASP A 79 10.28 2.66 -0.54
N GLY A 80 9.93 1.51 0.02
CA GLY A 80 10.82 0.80 0.95
C GLY A 80 10.36 -0.61 1.31
N GLY A 81 10.98 -1.18 2.35
CA GLY A 81 10.64 -2.54 2.77
C GLY A 81 11.02 -3.59 1.72
N MET A 82 10.21 -4.66 1.60
CA MET A 82 10.37 -5.67 0.55
C MET A 82 10.20 -5.08 -0.85
N ARG A 83 9.36 -4.04 -1.00
CA ARG A 83 9.11 -3.40 -2.29
C ARG A 83 10.39 -2.89 -2.95
N TYR A 84 11.33 -2.34 -2.17
CA TYR A 84 12.62 -1.87 -2.70
C TYR A 84 13.41 -2.99 -3.39
N ALA A 85 13.45 -4.18 -2.78
CA ALA A 85 14.13 -5.33 -3.34
C ALA A 85 13.43 -5.84 -4.61
N GLU A 86 12.09 -5.88 -4.61
CA GLU A 86 11.31 -6.22 -5.80
C GLU A 86 11.57 -5.22 -6.94
N GLU A 87 11.53 -3.92 -6.66
CA GLU A 87 11.76 -2.87 -7.64
C GLU A 87 13.17 -2.88 -8.21
N THR A 88 14.17 -3.28 -7.43
CA THR A 88 15.55 -3.47 -7.93
C THR A 88 15.58 -4.50 -9.07
N ALA A 89 14.89 -5.63 -8.92
CA ALA A 89 14.81 -6.65 -9.96
C ALA A 89 13.92 -6.21 -11.14
N GLU A 90 12.76 -5.60 -10.86
CA GLU A 90 11.86 -5.08 -11.89
C GLU A 90 12.55 -4.02 -12.77
N ALA A 91 13.31 -3.10 -12.17
CA ALA A 91 14.00 -2.02 -12.86
C ALA A 91 15.12 -2.53 -13.78
N TYR A 92 15.83 -3.60 -13.36
CA TYR A 92 16.82 -4.25 -14.20
C TYR A 92 16.21 -4.79 -15.48
N TRP A 93 15.13 -5.58 -15.39
CA TRP A 93 14.48 -6.13 -16.59
C TRP A 93 13.75 -5.07 -17.41
N ALA A 94 13.23 -4.01 -16.78
CA ALA A 94 12.66 -2.88 -17.50
C ALA A 94 13.71 -2.13 -18.34
N SER A 95 14.92 -1.98 -17.81
CA SER A 95 16.05 -1.33 -18.50
C SER A 95 16.72 -2.23 -19.53
N ASN A 96 16.49 -3.55 -19.45
CA ASN A 96 17.09 -4.57 -20.32
C ASN A 96 16.02 -5.45 -20.98
N PRO A 97 15.13 -4.89 -21.84
CA PRO A 97 13.91 -5.57 -22.30
C PRO A 97 14.13 -6.85 -23.14
N ASN A 98 15.32 -7.02 -23.71
CA ASN A 98 15.67 -8.17 -24.55
C ASN A 98 16.81 -9.00 -23.97
N THR A 99 17.14 -8.82 -22.68
CA THR A 99 18.22 -9.60 -22.07
C THR A 99 17.84 -11.06 -21.88
N SER A 100 18.83 -11.94 -22.04
CA SER A 100 18.78 -13.33 -21.58
C SER A 100 19.36 -13.50 -20.18
N ASP A 101 19.86 -12.43 -19.57
CA ASP A 101 20.40 -12.44 -18.22
C ASP A 101 19.32 -12.71 -17.18
N THR A 102 19.73 -13.41 -16.12
CA THR A 102 18.86 -13.85 -15.04
C THR A 102 19.23 -13.16 -13.75
N ILE A 103 18.25 -13.05 -12.84
CA ILE A 103 18.48 -12.61 -11.46
C ILE A 103 18.31 -13.81 -10.55
N LYS A 104 19.33 -14.09 -9.74
CA LYS A 104 19.21 -14.91 -8.53
C LYS A 104 18.64 -14.02 -7.44
N TYR A 105 17.46 -14.38 -6.96
CA TYR A 105 16.73 -13.65 -5.93
C TYR A 105 16.41 -14.63 -4.80
N GLU A 106 16.94 -14.34 -3.62
CA GLU A 106 16.72 -15.14 -2.42
C GLU A 106 16.20 -14.25 -1.30
N THR A 107 15.25 -14.75 -0.51
CA THR A 107 14.79 -14.07 0.69
C THR A 107 14.92 -15.00 1.86
N THR A 108 15.68 -14.57 2.87
CA THR A 108 15.93 -15.31 4.10
C THR A 108 15.27 -14.58 5.27
N PRO A 109 14.09 -15.03 5.72
CA PRO A 109 13.48 -14.50 6.94
C PRO A 109 14.35 -14.80 8.16
N LEU A 110 14.58 -13.78 8.99
CA LEU A 110 15.43 -13.86 10.18
C LEU A 110 14.57 -13.98 11.44
N TYR A 111 14.66 -15.12 12.12
CA TYR A 111 13.97 -15.38 13.38
C TYR A 111 14.93 -15.24 14.56
N TYR A 112 14.46 -14.70 15.68
CA TYR A 112 15.23 -14.67 16.92
C TYR A 112 14.78 -15.82 17.83
N HIS A 113 15.69 -16.76 18.09
CA HIS A 113 15.41 -17.99 18.84
C HIS A 113 14.21 -18.76 18.27
N SER A 114 13.20 -19.03 19.10
CA SER A 114 11.99 -19.80 18.76
C SER A 114 10.83 -18.92 18.29
N GLU A 115 11.08 -17.66 17.94
CA GLU A 115 10.05 -16.79 17.39
C GLU A 115 9.51 -17.36 16.08
N THR A 116 8.22 -17.17 15.86
CA THR A 116 7.48 -17.74 14.74
C THR A 116 7.14 -16.68 13.68
N ILE A 117 7.32 -15.40 14.02
CA ILE A 117 7.28 -14.26 13.11
C ILE A 117 8.71 -13.73 12.98
N PRO A 118 9.22 -13.49 11.76
CA PRO A 118 10.59 -13.02 11.59
C PRO A 118 10.75 -11.58 12.05
N ARG A 119 11.93 -11.25 12.58
CA ARG A 119 12.36 -9.88 12.90
C ARG A 119 12.62 -9.03 11.67
N GLY A 120 12.74 -9.66 10.51
CA GLY A 120 13.03 -9.05 9.23
C GLY A 120 13.43 -10.12 8.23
N SER A 121 13.93 -9.69 7.08
CA SER A 121 14.48 -10.59 6.07
C SER A 121 15.75 -9.99 5.48
N ILE A 122 16.68 -10.84 5.05
CA ILE A 122 17.71 -10.46 4.08
C ILE A 122 17.21 -10.86 2.71
N VAL A 123 17.35 -9.94 1.75
CA VAL A 123 17.05 -10.22 0.34
C VAL A 123 18.32 -10.08 -0.47
N ASP A 124 18.83 -11.20 -0.96
CA ASP A 124 20.00 -11.26 -1.82
C ASP A 124 19.57 -11.21 -3.29
N ILE A 125 20.15 -10.28 -4.04
CA ILE A 125 19.83 -10.04 -5.44
C ILE A 125 21.13 -10.01 -6.24
N LYS A 126 21.25 -10.91 -7.22
CA LYS A 126 22.43 -10.99 -8.08
C LYS A 126 22.05 -11.28 -9.53
N SER A 127 22.38 -10.37 -10.45
CA SER A 127 22.22 -10.60 -11.89
C SER A 127 23.37 -11.44 -12.47
N SER A 128 23.13 -12.18 -13.56
CA SER A 128 24.14 -13.04 -14.20
C SER A 128 25.27 -12.25 -14.86
N ASP A 129 24.98 -11.03 -15.33
CA ASP A 129 25.94 -10.08 -15.88
C ASP A 129 26.73 -9.29 -14.81
N GLY A 130 26.37 -9.45 -13.53
CA GLY A 130 27.02 -8.77 -12.40
C GLY A 130 26.65 -7.30 -12.19
N GLN A 131 25.70 -6.74 -12.95
CA GLN A 131 25.23 -5.36 -12.74
C GLN A 131 24.53 -5.17 -11.39
N ILE A 132 23.84 -6.19 -10.89
CA ILE A 132 23.29 -6.24 -9.53
C ILE A 132 24.08 -7.28 -8.73
N ASN A 133 24.56 -6.86 -7.56
CA ASN A 133 25.18 -7.72 -6.56
C ASN A 133 25.02 -7.07 -5.18
N THR A 134 23.82 -7.18 -4.60
CA THR A 134 23.46 -6.48 -3.37
C THR A 134 22.66 -7.37 -2.43
N ALA A 135 22.71 -7.05 -1.13
CA ALA A 135 21.86 -7.62 -0.11
C ALA A 135 21.06 -6.49 0.56
N VAL A 136 19.75 -6.68 0.74
CA VAL A 136 18.85 -5.71 1.36
C VAL A 136 18.36 -6.27 2.70
N ALA A 137 18.68 -5.59 3.80
CA ALA A 137 18.15 -5.91 5.12
C ALA A 137 16.82 -5.19 5.34
N VAL A 138 15.72 -5.95 5.39
CA VAL A 138 14.37 -5.42 5.58
C VAL A 138 13.90 -5.70 6.99
N ILE A 139 13.62 -4.66 7.77
CA ILE A 139 13.24 -4.80 9.18
C ILE A 139 11.73 -4.98 9.31
N ASN A 140 11.30 -6.00 10.07
CA ASN A 140 9.90 -6.20 10.39
C ASN A 140 9.48 -5.40 11.61
N SER A 141 9.31 -4.10 11.46
CA SER A 141 8.98 -3.16 12.55
C SER A 141 7.99 -2.10 12.08
N ALA A 142 7.21 -1.55 13.00
CA ALA A 142 6.32 -0.42 12.76
C ALA A 142 6.59 0.68 13.80
N GLU A 143 6.78 1.92 13.34
CA GLU A 143 7.16 3.05 14.20
C GLU A 143 6.15 3.24 15.34
N GLY A 144 6.66 3.31 16.58
CA GLY A 144 5.85 3.45 17.79
C GLY A 144 5.09 2.19 18.24
N ILE A 145 5.18 1.07 17.51
CA ILE A 145 4.46 -0.17 17.81
C ILE A 145 5.45 -1.28 18.22
N LYS A 146 5.26 -1.82 19.42
CA LYS A 146 6.00 -2.99 19.93
C LYS A 146 5.24 -4.27 19.57
N ILE A 147 5.94 -5.22 18.98
CA ILE A 147 5.40 -6.49 18.51
C ILE A 147 6.01 -7.64 19.32
N ASN A 148 5.16 -8.58 19.74
CA ASN A 148 5.59 -9.89 20.22
C ASN A 148 5.71 -10.84 19.02
N TYR A 149 6.94 -11.18 18.63
CA TYR A 149 7.22 -11.98 17.42
C TYR A 149 6.94 -13.48 17.60
N ASN A 150 6.50 -13.93 18.78
CA ASN A 150 5.99 -15.30 18.95
C ASN A 150 4.49 -15.41 18.62
N THR A 151 3.75 -14.30 18.68
CA THR A 151 2.27 -14.33 18.64
C THR A 151 1.64 -13.27 17.73
N GLY A 152 2.39 -12.23 17.36
CA GLY A 152 1.91 -11.04 16.67
C GLY A 152 1.09 -10.08 17.55
N ASN A 153 0.94 -10.37 18.86
CA ASN A 153 0.37 -9.41 19.80
C ASN A 153 1.20 -8.12 19.82
N ASN A 154 0.52 -6.98 19.98
CA ASN A 154 1.15 -5.68 19.89
C ASN A 154 0.44 -4.64 20.78
N ASN A 155 1.09 -3.51 20.99
CA ASN A 155 0.55 -2.39 21.77
C ASN A 155 -0.15 -1.33 20.89
N ALA A 156 -0.47 -1.63 19.63
CA ALA A 156 -1.06 -0.65 18.73
C ALA A 156 -2.45 -0.23 19.23
N LYS A 157 -2.78 1.05 19.04
CA LYS A 157 -4.11 1.58 19.37
C LYS A 157 -4.99 1.45 18.12
N PRO A 158 -6.01 0.58 18.11
CA PRO A 158 -6.83 0.41 16.93
C PRO A 158 -7.58 1.70 16.61
N ILE A 159 -7.60 2.09 15.34
CA ILE A 159 -8.48 3.16 14.89
C ILE A 159 -9.91 2.60 14.79
N LYS A 160 -10.83 3.19 15.55
CA LYS A 160 -12.26 2.88 15.39
C LYS A 160 -12.70 3.46 14.06
N SER A 161 -13.04 2.60 13.11
CA SER A 161 -13.75 3.02 11.90
C SER A 161 -15.09 3.60 12.34
N THR A 162 -15.21 4.91 12.46
CA THR A 162 -16.53 5.55 12.46
C THR A 162 -17.13 5.28 11.09
N SER A 163 -17.94 4.23 11.00
CA SER A 163 -18.99 4.16 9.99
C SER A 163 -19.80 5.45 10.17
N ARG A 164 -19.52 6.46 9.35
CA ARG A 164 -20.49 7.53 9.14
C ARG A 164 -21.67 6.83 8.49
N ARG A 165 -22.65 6.46 9.33
CA ARG A 165 -23.96 5.97 8.96
C ARG A 165 -24.41 6.82 7.78
N SER A 166 -24.45 6.25 6.58
CA SER A 166 -25.07 6.91 5.45
C SER A 166 -26.48 7.24 5.93
N SER A 167 -26.79 8.51 6.11
CA SER A 167 -28.16 8.96 6.31
C SER A 167 -28.92 8.52 5.07
N GLN A 168 -29.62 7.42 5.20
CA GLN A 168 -30.56 6.89 4.23
C GLN A 168 -31.59 8.00 4.01
N ALA A 169 -31.44 8.74 2.92
CA ALA A 169 -32.41 9.72 2.48
C ALA A 169 -33.64 8.95 2.02
N THR A 170 -34.58 8.74 2.94
CA THR A 170 -35.95 8.38 2.63
C THR A 170 -36.54 9.51 1.79
N ARG A 171 -36.81 9.21 0.51
CA ARG A 171 -37.64 10.06 -0.34
C ARG A 171 -39.06 10.00 0.19
N THR A 172 -39.53 11.09 0.77
CA THR A 172 -40.96 11.33 0.97
C THR A 172 -41.34 12.62 0.25
N THR A 173 -42.33 12.49 -0.62
CA THR A 173 -42.94 13.51 -1.46
C THR A 173 -43.63 14.62 -0.65
N SER A 174 -43.26 15.87 -0.97
CA SER A 174 -44.03 17.13 -0.94
C SER A 174 -45.23 17.31 0.00
N SER A 175 -45.15 18.32 0.89
CA SER A 175 -46.10 19.46 0.88
C SER A 175 -45.63 20.66 1.73
N HIS A 176 -45.73 21.84 1.10
CA HIS A 176 -45.88 23.24 1.55
C HIS A 176 -45.84 23.63 3.04
N GLY A 177 -45.10 24.72 3.35
CA GLY A 177 -45.29 25.53 4.55
C GLY A 177 -44.26 26.64 4.76
N TYR A 178 -44.72 27.90 4.70
CA TYR A 178 -44.05 29.21 4.85
C TYR A 178 -43.34 29.44 6.21
N GLY A 179 -42.27 30.26 6.25
CA GLY A 179 -41.79 30.89 7.50
C GLY A 179 -40.34 31.44 7.48
N SER A 180 -40.17 32.70 7.87
CA SER A 180 -38.99 33.58 7.67
C SER A 180 -38.14 33.81 8.95
N SER A 181 -36.94 34.41 8.78
CA SER A 181 -36.08 35.15 9.77
C SER A 181 -35.28 34.30 10.81
N THR A 182 -34.06 34.59 11.30
CA THR A 182 -33.06 35.70 11.23
C THR A 182 -31.79 35.34 12.08
N GLY A 183 -30.61 35.89 11.77
CA GLY A 183 -29.48 36.17 12.71
C GLY A 183 -28.35 35.10 12.83
N SER A 184 -27.14 35.29 12.25
CA SER A 184 -25.90 35.91 12.83
C SER A 184 -25.35 35.18 14.08
N ALA A 185 -24.07 34.81 14.28
CA ALA A 185 -22.79 35.31 13.76
C ALA A 185 -21.61 34.31 14.00
N ASN A 186 -20.60 34.42 13.14
CA ASN A 186 -19.14 34.20 13.31
C ASN A 186 -18.57 33.27 14.40
N HIS A 187 -17.79 32.29 13.95
CA HIS A 187 -16.42 32.10 14.47
C HIS A 187 -15.48 31.61 13.36
N LYS A 188 -14.54 32.48 12.94
CA LYS A 188 -13.43 32.14 12.05
C LYS A 188 -12.34 31.45 12.87
N THR A 189 -11.89 30.30 12.42
CA THR A 189 -10.54 29.79 12.70
C THR A 189 -9.94 29.29 11.40
N ASN A 190 -8.89 29.96 10.93
CA ASN A 190 -8.11 29.60 9.76
C ASN A 190 -7.43 28.24 9.98
N ALA A 191 -8.00 27.19 9.40
CA ALA A 191 -7.29 25.98 9.05
C ALA A 191 -7.26 25.93 7.52
N THR A 192 -6.07 25.89 6.93
CA THR A 192 -5.87 25.75 5.49
C THR A 192 -6.42 24.39 5.07
N ALA A 193 -7.71 24.36 4.72
CA ALA A 193 -8.40 23.16 4.26
C ALA A 193 -7.80 22.77 2.90
N ARG A 194 -7.06 21.66 2.88
CA ARG A 194 -6.69 20.98 1.63
C ARG A 194 -8.00 20.48 1.02
N SER A 195 -8.53 21.23 0.07
CA SER A 195 -9.75 20.89 -0.66
C SER A 195 -9.47 19.71 -1.58
N THR A 196 -9.57 18.49 -1.07
CA THR A 196 -9.55 17.27 -1.90
C THR A 196 -10.95 17.01 -2.43
N THR A 197 -11.25 17.55 -3.61
CA THR A 197 -12.48 17.19 -4.33
C THR A 197 -12.32 15.77 -4.87
N HIS A 198 -13.02 14.80 -4.26
CA HIS A 198 -13.06 13.37 -4.63
C HIS A 198 -13.68 13.12 -6.00
N SER A 199 -12.97 13.51 -7.06
CA SER A 199 -13.50 13.45 -8.41
C SER A 199 -13.14 12.10 -9.03
N GLY A 200 -14.13 11.29 -9.38
CA GLY A 200 -13.91 9.97 -9.95
C GLY A 200 -15.19 9.13 -9.92
N THR A 201 -15.25 8.09 -10.73
CA THR A 201 -16.42 7.23 -10.82
C THR A 201 -16.24 6.02 -9.90
N LYS A 202 -17.24 5.74 -9.06
CA LYS A 202 -17.24 4.52 -8.25
C LYS A 202 -17.56 3.30 -9.11
N SER A 203 -16.72 2.27 -9.02
CA SER A 203 -16.91 0.95 -9.63
C SER A 203 -16.65 -0.12 -8.59
N GLY A 204 -17.72 -0.63 -7.97
CA GLY A 204 -17.62 -1.52 -6.81
C GLY A 204 -16.89 -0.86 -5.65
N GLN A 205 -15.81 -1.51 -5.17
CA GLN A 205 -14.95 -0.98 -4.09
C GLN A 205 -13.90 0.03 -4.60
N TRP A 206 -13.81 0.25 -5.91
CA TRP A 206 -12.81 1.10 -6.53
C TRP A 206 -13.39 2.48 -6.85
N THR A 207 -12.56 3.50 -6.70
CA THR A 207 -12.78 4.84 -7.25
C THR A 207 -11.83 5.01 -8.42
N VAL A 208 -12.38 5.17 -9.62
CA VAL A 208 -11.62 5.30 -10.88
C VAL A 208 -11.46 6.77 -11.20
N ALA A 209 -10.23 7.20 -11.52
CA ALA A 209 -9.94 8.56 -11.92
C ALA A 209 -10.61 8.90 -13.26
N ALA A 210 -10.94 10.17 -13.48
CA ALA A 210 -11.44 10.63 -14.76
C ALA A 210 -10.32 10.57 -15.82
N ALA A 211 -10.69 10.59 -17.11
CA ALA A 211 -9.70 10.63 -18.18
C ALA A 211 -8.71 11.79 -18.00
N GLY A 212 -7.42 11.50 -18.03
CA GLY A 212 -6.34 12.48 -17.80
C GLY A 212 -6.07 12.84 -16.35
N MET A 213 -6.78 12.24 -15.38
CA MET A 213 -6.59 12.44 -13.94
C MET A 213 -6.02 11.18 -13.29
N VAL A 214 -5.33 11.35 -12.16
CA VAL A 214 -4.66 10.29 -11.40
C VAL A 214 -4.75 10.55 -9.89
N TYR A 215 -4.60 9.48 -9.12
CA TYR A 215 -4.41 9.51 -7.68
C TYR A 215 -2.92 9.38 -7.36
N VAL A 216 -2.30 10.42 -6.84
CA VAL A 216 -0.88 10.51 -6.50
C VAL A 216 -0.68 10.24 -5.01
N SER A 217 0.16 9.27 -4.67
CA SER A 217 0.58 9.01 -3.29
C SER A 217 1.67 9.99 -2.85
N ASP A 218 1.87 10.10 -1.54
CA ASP A 218 2.96 10.93 -0.99
C ASP A 218 4.37 10.43 -1.37
N SER A 219 4.51 9.22 -1.92
CA SER A 219 5.73 8.67 -2.53
C SER A 219 5.94 9.04 -4.01
N HIS A 220 5.19 9.99 -4.55
CA HIS A 220 5.29 10.37 -5.95
C HIS A 220 5.05 9.17 -6.89
N LYS A 221 4.14 8.27 -6.53
CA LYS A 221 3.58 7.23 -7.42
C LYS A 221 2.14 7.59 -7.74
N TYR A 222 1.72 7.37 -8.98
CA TYR A 222 0.33 7.65 -9.37
C TYR A 222 -0.41 6.44 -9.95
N TYR A 223 -1.73 6.43 -9.72
CA TYR A 223 -2.64 5.31 -9.95
C TYR A 223 -3.93 5.80 -10.64
N SER A 224 -4.50 5.01 -11.56
CA SER A 224 -5.81 5.29 -12.17
C SER A 224 -6.99 4.88 -11.29
N GLN A 225 -6.81 3.98 -10.31
CA GLN A 225 -7.91 3.50 -9.46
C GLN A 225 -7.44 3.26 -8.02
N VAL A 226 -8.24 3.66 -7.04
CA VAL A 226 -7.94 3.45 -5.61
C VAL A 226 -9.19 3.09 -4.81
N THR A 227 -9.05 2.28 -3.76
CA THR A 227 -10.18 1.92 -2.87
C THR A 227 -10.42 2.94 -1.76
N ASN A 228 -9.43 3.80 -1.46
CA ASN A 228 -9.53 4.87 -0.46
C ASN A 228 -8.93 6.17 -1.02
N PRO A 229 -9.69 6.95 -1.81
CA PRO A 229 -9.19 8.15 -2.50
C PRO A 229 -8.69 9.24 -1.56
N ASP A 230 -9.16 9.27 -0.31
CA ASP A 230 -8.74 10.25 0.71
C ASP A 230 -7.24 10.18 1.05
N ASN A 231 -6.60 9.04 0.75
CA ASN A 231 -5.17 8.83 0.98
C ASN A 231 -4.30 9.32 -0.19
N TYR A 232 -4.87 9.96 -1.21
CA TYR A 232 -4.16 10.36 -2.42
C TYR A 232 -4.48 11.81 -2.80
N THR A 233 -3.53 12.46 -3.45
CA THR A 233 -3.77 13.73 -4.15
C THR A 233 -4.42 13.42 -5.48
N TYR A 234 -5.55 14.05 -5.78
CA TYR A 234 -6.20 13.90 -7.08
C TYR A 234 -5.83 15.06 -7.99
N GLU A 235 -5.12 14.77 -9.08
CA GLU A 235 -4.60 15.77 -10.01
C GLU A 235 -4.48 15.23 -11.43
N SER A 236 -4.17 16.10 -12.40
CA SER A 236 -3.93 15.67 -13.79
C SER A 236 -2.64 14.86 -13.90
N GLU A 237 -2.59 13.87 -14.78
CA GLU A 237 -1.39 13.06 -15.01
C GLU A 237 -0.17 13.91 -15.39
N SER A 238 -0.36 14.96 -16.19
CA SER A 238 0.71 15.89 -16.56
C SER A 238 1.26 16.69 -15.37
N ALA A 239 0.40 17.07 -14.41
CA ALA A 239 0.81 17.74 -13.18
C ALA A 239 1.61 16.79 -12.29
N ALA A 240 1.12 15.56 -12.11
CA ALA A 240 1.82 14.52 -11.37
C ALA A 240 3.22 14.25 -11.94
N GLN A 241 3.34 14.11 -13.27
CA GLN A 241 4.63 13.93 -13.94
C GLN A 241 5.55 15.16 -13.76
N SER A 242 4.98 16.36 -13.85
CA SER A 242 5.72 17.61 -13.66
C SER A 242 6.22 17.79 -12.22
N SER A 243 5.50 17.23 -11.24
CA SER A 243 5.92 17.17 -9.83
C SER A 243 6.87 16.01 -9.53
N GLY A 244 7.36 15.30 -10.56
CA GLY A 244 8.29 14.18 -10.42
C GLY A 244 7.63 12.85 -10.06
N ALA A 245 6.29 12.77 -10.06
CA ALA A 245 5.60 11.51 -9.83
C ALA A 245 5.66 10.60 -11.06
N THR A 246 5.80 9.31 -10.79
CA THR A 246 5.89 8.26 -11.81
C THR A 246 4.68 7.34 -11.74
N ARG A 247 4.25 6.83 -12.90
CA ARG A 247 3.16 5.85 -12.94
C ARG A 247 3.62 4.62 -12.17
N ALA A 248 2.79 4.14 -11.26
CA ALA A 248 3.08 2.86 -10.63
C ALA A 248 3.18 1.78 -11.72
N SER A 249 4.24 0.97 -11.70
CA SER A 249 4.41 -0.14 -12.65
C SER A 249 3.34 -1.22 -12.46
N ARG A 250 2.73 -1.28 -11.26
CA ARG A 250 1.76 -2.29 -10.87
C ARG A 250 0.81 -1.87 -9.76
N GLY A 251 -0.31 -2.58 -9.67
CA GLY A 251 -1.36 -2.37 -8.68
C GLY A 251 -1.32 -3.39 -7.54
N ASN A 252 -1.92 -3.02 -6.41
CA ASN A 252 -2.15 -3.86 -5.25
C ASN A 252 -3.67 -3.92 -4.93
N GLN A 253 -4.03 -4.43 -3.75
CA GLN A 253 -5.43 -4.55 -3.33
C GLN A 253 -6.12 -3.20 -3.04
N TYR A 254 -5.39 -2.09 -3.02
CA TYR A 254 -5.86 -0.75 -2.66
C TYR A 254 -5.66 0.30 -3.76
N ALA A 255 -4.72 0.11 -4.69
CA ALA A 255 -4.39 1.06 -5.75
C ALA A 255 -3.95 0.34 -7.03
N ARG A 256 -4.34 0.82 -8.21
CA ARG A 256 -4.03 0.21 -9.51
C ARG A 256 -3.63 1.28 -10.54
N PRO A 257 -2.55 1.04 -11.32
CA PRO A 257 -2.06 1.95 -12.36
C PRO A 257 -3.14 2.34 -13.35
#